data_AF-A0A5K0WDK1-F1
#
_entry.id   AF-A0A5K0WDK1-F1
#
_cell.length_a   1.000
_cell.length_b   1.000
_cell.length_c   1.000
_cell.angle_alpha   90.00
_cell.angle_beta   90.00
_cell.angle_gamma   90.00
#
_symmetry.space_group_name_H-M   'P 1'
#
loop_
_entity.id
_entity.type
_entity.pdbx_description
1 polymer ?
#
loop_
_entity_poly.entity_id
_entity_poly.type
_entity_poly.pdbx_seq_one_letter_code
_entity_poly.pdbx_strand_id
1 'polypeptide(L)' 'VASGRFGVTPTFLVNADQLEIKIAQGAKPGEGGQLPGKKVSAYIARLRNSKPGVPLISPPPHHDIYSIEDLAQLIFDLHQ' A
#
# COMPACT_ATOMS: atom_id res chain seq x y z
N VAL A 1 2.88 4.65 1.45
CA VAL A 1 1.49 4.39 1.00
C VAL A 1 1.53 3.77 -0.39
N ALA A 2 1.10 2.51 -0.53
CA ALA A 2 1.13 1.74 -1.80
C ALA A 2 -0.28 1.21 -2.15
N SER A 3 -0.49 0.73 -3.38
CA SER A 3 -1.80 0.37 -3.95
C SER A 3 -2.67 -0.52 -3.06
N GLY A 4 -2.09 -1.52 -2.39
CA GLY A 4 -2.83 -2.43 -1.52
C GLY A 4 -3.27 -1.84 -0.17
N ARG A 5 -2.81 -0.63 0.19
CA ARG A 5 -3.08 0.07 1.47
C ARG A 5 -2.94 -0.79 2.75
N PHE A 6 -2.22 -1.90 2.67
CA PHE A 6 -2.03 -2.81 3.80
C PHE A 6 -1.34 -2.08 4.96
N GLY A 7 -1.99 -2.06 6.13
CA GLY A 7 -1.47 -1.44 7.34
C GLY A 7 -1.52 0.09 7.37
N VAL A 8 -2.12 0.73 6.36
CA VAL A 8 -2.33 2.19 6.37
C VAL A 8 -3.47 2.51 7.33
N THR A 9 -3.16 3.20 8.42
CA THR A 9 -4.10 3.64 9.46
C THR A 9 -3.75 5.07 9.89
N PRO A 10 -4.68 5.83 10.50
CA PRO A 10 -4.36 7.17 11.00
C PRO A 10 -3.15 7.17 11.93
N THR A 11 -3.10 6.22 12.88
CA THR A 11 -1.96 6.06 13.79
C THR A 11 -0.65 5.78 13.04
N PHE A 12 -0.66 4.95 12.00
CA PHE A 12 0.53 4.72 11.18
C PHE A 12 1.00 6.00 10.48
N LEU A 13 0.08 6.79 9.92
CA LEU A 13 0.39 7.99 9.14
C LEU A 13 0.96 9.11 10.02
N VAL A 14 0.34 9.40 11.17
CA VAL A 14 0.75 10.51 12.05
C VAL A 14 2.07 10.26 12.81
N ASN A 15 2.55 9.02 12.82
CA ASN A 15 3.80 8.64 13.51
C ASN A 15 5.01 8.58 12.55
N ALA A 16 4.87 8.98 11.29
CA ALA A 16 5.96 8.97 10.32
C ALA A 16 6.56 10.38 10.14
N ASP A 17 7.89 10.47 10.08
CA ASP A 17 8.58 11.73 9.75
C ASP A 17 8.38 12.12 8.26
N GLN A 18 8.17 11.11 7.41
CA GLN A 18 7.98 11.25 5.97
C GLN A 18 7.02 10.19 5.44
N LEU A 19 6.25 10.56 4.41
CA LEU A 19 5.33 9.66 3.72
C LEU A 19 5.74 9.51 2.25
N GLU A 20 5.99 8.28 1.82
CA GLU A 20 6.23 7.95 0.40
C GLU A 20 4.94 7.45 -0.25
N ILE A 21 4.53 8.05 -1.36
CA ILE A 21 3.51 7.47 -2.26
C ILE A 21 4.24 6.59 -3.28
N LYS A 22 4.09 5.27 -3.17
CA LYS A 22 4.80 4.33 -4.04
C LYS A 22 4.01 4.06 -5.32
N ILE A 23 4.35 4.77 -6.40
CA ILE A 23 3.72 4.58 -7.72
C ILE A 23 4.16 3.28 -8.39
N ALA A 24 5.46 2.96 -8.36
CA ALA A 24 6.02 1.79 -9.04
C ALA A 24 7.32 1.30 -8.36
N GLN A 25 7.93 0.24 -8.89
CA GLN A 25 9.27 -0.21 -8.50
C GLN A 25 10.07 -0.72 -9.70
N GLY A 26 11.39 -0.54 -9.69
CA GLY A 26 12.26 -0.88 -10.82
C GLY A 26 12.22 -2.36 -11.24
N ALA A 27 12.09 -3.28 -10.29
CA ALA A 27 12.05 -4.72 -10.60
C ALA A 27 10.78 -5.16 -11.34
N LYS A 28 9.69 -4.41 -11.23
CA LYS A 28 8.40 -4.70 -11.89
C LYS A 28 7.54 -3.42 -11.96
N PRO A 29 7.80 -2.55 -12.93
CA PRO A 29 7.18 -1.21 -12.96
C PRO A 29 5.67 -1.19 -13.17
N GLY A 30 5.13 -2.16 -13.91
CA GLY A 30 3.70 -2.24 -14.27
C GLY A 30 2.85 -3.12 -13.36
N GLU A 31 3.37 -3.55 -12.20
CA GLU A 31 2.71 -4.52 -11.32
C GLU A 31 2.74 -4.10 -9.85
N GLY A 32 1.83 -4.68 -9.07
CA GLY A 32 1.78 -4.51 -7.62
C GLY A 32 2.76 -5.38 -6.84
N GLY A 33 2.84 -5.13 -5.53
CA GLY A 33 3.57 -5.97 -4.59
C GLY A 33 3.02 -7.40 -4.57
N GLN A 34 3.90 -8.38 -4.35
CA GLN A 34 3.51 -9.79 -4.22
C GLN A 34 4.16 -10.36 -2.97
N LEU A 35 3.36 -10.91 -2.05
CA LEU A 35 3.80 -11.65 -0.88
C LEU A 35 3.19 -13.06 -0.91
N PRO A 36 4.00 -14.12 -1.11
CA PRO A 36 3.50 -15.48 -1.15
C PRO A 36 2.79 -15.87 0.15
N GLY A 37 1.68 -16.61 0.04
CA GLY A 37 0.83 -16.97 1.18
C GLY A 37 1.57 -17.68 2.32
N LYS A 38 2.54 -18.54 1.99
CA LYS A 38 3.41 -19.20 2.97
C LYS A 38 4.22 -18.25 3.86
N LYS A 39 4.44 -17.00 3.43
CA LYS A 39 5.10 -15.94 4.21
C LYS A 39 4.10 -15.09 5.00
N VAL A 40 2.79 -15.25 4.78
CA VAL A 40 1.73 -14.52 5.46
C VAL A 40 1.38 -15.24 6.75
N SER A 41 2.25 -15.10 7.75
CA SER A 41 2.01 -15.61 9.11
C SER A 41 0.81 -14.91 9.76
N ALA A 42 0.32 -15.46 10.88
CA ALA A 42 -0.74 -14.83 11.66
C ALA A 42 -0.39 -13.38 12.08
N TYR A 43 0.89 -13.13 12.41
CA TYR A 43 1.38 -11.78 12.73
C TYR A 43 1.30 -10.84 11.51
N ILE A 44 1.77 -11.26 10.34
CA ILE A 44 1.68 -10.44 9.12
C ILE A 44 0.23 -10.21 8.70
N ALA A 45 -0.61 -11.25 8.78
CA ALA A 45 -2.02 -11.16 8.46
C ALA A 45 -2.73 -10.13 9.35
N ARG A 46 -2.45 -10.14 10.66
CA ARG A 46 -2.95 -9.14 11.60
C ARG A 46 -2.49 -7.72 11.24
N LEU A 47 -1.20 -7.51 10.96
CA LEU A 47 -0.68 -6.19 10.57
C LEU A 47 -1.31 -5.64 9.28
N ARG A 48 -1.67 -6.52 8.35
CA ARG A 48 -2.20 -6.16 7.03
C ARG A 48 -3.72 -6.24 6.95
N ASN A 49 -4.41 -6.55 8.06
CA ASN A 49 -5.83 -6.85 8.08
C ASN A 49 -6.24 -7.85 6.98
N SER A 50 -5.49 -8.94 6.86
CA SER A 50 -5.68 -9.98 5.83
C SER A 50 -5.84 -11.37 6.46
N LYS A 51 -6.03 -12.40 5.63
CA LYS A 51 -6.15 -13.78 6.09
C LYS A 51 -4.78 -14.47 6.16
N PRO A 52 -4.44 -15.19 7.24
CA PRO A 52 -3.20 -15.99 7.32
C PRO A 52 -3.13 -17.03 6.20
N GLY A 53 -1.93 -17.27 5.65
CA GLY A 53 -1.70 -18.25 4.60
C GLY A 53 -2.17 -17.85 3.20
N VAL A 54 -2.94 -16.77 3.05
CA VAL A 54 -3.46 -16.31 1.75
C VAL A 54 -2.42 -15.40 1.08
N PRO A 55 -2.05 -15.65 -0.20
CA PRO A 55 -1.16 -14.76 -0.93
C PRO A 55 -1.70 -13.33 -1.03
N LEU A 56 -0.83 -12.34 -0.85
CA LEU A 56 -1.19 -10.93 -1.01
C LEU A 56 -0.56 -10.40 -2.30
N ILE A 57 -1.39 -10.26 -3.33
CA ILE A 57 -1.03 -9.59 -4.58
C ILE A 57 -1.75 -8.24 -4.54
N SER A 58 -1.00 -7.16 -4.46
CA SER A 58 -1.57 -5.81 -4.51
C SER A 58 -1.99 -5.48 -5.95
N PRO A 59 -3.05 -4.67 -6.15
CA PRO A 59 -3.39 -4.14 -7.46
C PRO A 59 -2.19 -3.42 -8.09
N PRO A 60 -2.01 -3.46 -9.43
CA PRO A 60 -1.00 -2.65 -10.09
C PRO A 60 -1.21 -1.14 -9.86
N PRO A 61 -2.41 -0.55 -10.10
CA PRO A 61 -2.62 0.86 -9.85
C PRO A 61 -3.02 1.14 -8.39
N HIS A 62 -2.78 2.36 -7.95
CA HIS A 62 -3.54 2.96 -6.86
C HIS A 62 -4.96 3.22 -7.38
N HIS A 63 -6.00 2.66 -6.74
CA HIS A 63 -7.38 2.83 -7.19
C HIS A 63 -7.95 4.24 -6.95
N ASP A 64 -7.19 5.09 -6.26
CA ASP A 64 -7.42 6.50 -6.00
C ASP A 64 -6.45 7.40 -6.78
N ILE A 65 -5.73 6.87 -7.78
CA ILE A 65 -4.85 7.64 -8.67
C ILE A 65 -5.02 7.13 -10.11
N TYR A 66 -5.87 7.78 -10.89
CA TYR A 66 -6.01 7.52 -12.33
C TYR A 66 -5.51 8.68 -13.20
N SER A 67 -5.28 9.83 -12.60
CA SER A 67 -4.70 11.01 -13.25
C SER A 67 -3.73 11.76 -12.33
N ILE A 68 -3.12 12.84 -12.85
CA ILE A 68 -2.23 13.69 -12.06
C ILE A 68 -2.99 14.50 -11.01
N GLU A 69 -4.24 14.85 -11.29
CA GLU A 69 -5.13 15.54 -10.36
C GLU A 69 -5.49 14.64 -9.18
N ASP A 70 -5.72 13.35 -9.41
CA ASP A 70 -5.96 12.37 -8.35
C ASP A 70 -4.72 12.19 -7.45
N LEU A 71 -3.52 12.19 -8.05
CA LEU A 71 -2.27 12.18 -7.27
C LEU A 71 -2.18 13.43 -6.39
N ALA A 72 -2.53 14.60 -6.93
CA ALA A 72 -2.54 15.84 -6.17
C ALA A 72 -3.54 15.76 -4.99
N GLN A 73 -4.72 15.15 -5.20
CA GLN A 73 -5.68 14.92 -4.13
C GLN A 73 -5.13 14.01 -3.03
N LEU A 74 -4.47 12.91 -3.38
CA LEU A 74 -3.86 12.05 -2.36
C LEU A 74 -2.73 12.76 -1.60
N ILE A 75 -1.93 13.59 -2.27
CA ILE A 75 -0.91 14.41 -1.59
C ILE A 75 -1.58 15.38 -0.61
N PHE A 76 -2.67 16.02 -1.02
CA PHE A 76 -3.44 16.91 -0.17
C PHE A 76 -3.98 16.17 1.07
N ASP A 77 -4.58 15.00 0.88
CA ASP A 77 -5.15 14.18 1.95
C ASP A 77 -4.09 13.74 2.98
N LEU A 78 -2.86 13.47 2.53
CA LEU A 78 -1.75 13.05 3.40
C LEU A 78 -1.05 14.22 4.11
N HIS A 79 -1.31 15.46 3.71
CA HIS A 79 -0.80 16.66 4.36
C HIS A 79 -1.75 17.24 5.43
N GLN A 80 -3.01 16.78 5.49
CA GLN A 80 -3.96 17.15 6.55
C GLN A 80 -3.58 16.52 7.89
#